data_AF-A0A2V8UCW0-F1
#
_entry.id   AF-A0A2V8UCW0-F1
#
_cell.length_a   1.000
_cell.length_b   1.000
_cell.length_c   1.000
_cell.angle_alpha   90.00
_cell.angle_beta   90.00
_cell.angle_gamma   90.00
#
_symmetry.space_group_name_H-M   'P 1'
#
loop_
_entity.id
_entity.type
_entity.pdbx_description
1 polymer ?
#
loop_
_entity_poly.entity_id
_entity_poly.type
_entity_poly.pdbx_seq_one_letter_code
_entity_poly.pdbx_strand_id
1 'polypeptide(L)'
;MAASSYTKLLKSVGFQSFLWTQFLGAYNDNVYKILVSLLAVEIGARTGKGSQYLSLAGAIFIVPFLLFSGYSVHLADVFNKRRVLIATKSLEVISMGLAIPALISQRVDLMMAVLFLLALHATLFSPAK
;
A
#
# COMPACT_ATOMS: atom_id res chain seq x y z
N MET A 1 31.86 17.88 5.38
CA MET A 1 32.26 16.47 5.65
C MET A 1 31.08 15.48 5.75
N ALA A 2 29.83 15.88 5.49
CA ALA A 2 28.67 14.97 5.50
C ALA A 2 28.41 14.25 4.16
N ALA A 3 28.80 14.86 3.02
CA ALA A 3 28.49 14.35 1.69
C ALA A 3 29.13 12.97 1.39
N SER A 4 30.32 12.68 1.92
CA SER A 4 31.02 11.39 1.71
C SER A 4 30.38 10.22 2.47
N SER A 5 29.59 10.50 3.51
CA SER A 5 28.89 9.49 4.29
C SER A 5 27.65 8.97 3.55
N TYR A 6 26.87 9.87 2.94
CA TYR A 6 25.69 9.50 2.13
C TYR A 6 26.06 8.67 0.89
N THR A 7 27.13 9.03 0.18
CA THR A 7 27.58 8.25 -0.99
C THR A 7 28.07 6.86 -0.60
N LYS A 8 28.65 6.68 0.59
CA LYS A 8 29.04 5.36 1.13
C LYS A 8 27.84 4.53 1.56
N LEU A 9 26.83 5.15 2.19
CA LEU A 9 25.55 4.52 2.53
C LEU A 9 24.81 4.03 1.28
N LEU A 10 24.71 4.86 0.24
CA LEU A 10 24.11 4.51 -1.05
C LEU A 10 24.80 3.35 -1.77
N LYS A 11 26.12 3.19 -1.57
CA LYS A 11 26.91 2.08 -2.13
C LYS A 11 26.87 0.81 -1.27
N SER A 12 26.27 0.85 -0.08
CA SER A 12 26.17 -0.34 0.75
C SER A 12 25.06 -1.26 0.21
N VAL A 13 25.43 -2.52 -0.06
CA VAL A 13 24.52 -3.52 -0.66
C VAL A 13 23.24 -3.70 0.17
N GLY A 14 23.34 -3.63 1.50
CA GLY A 14 22.19 -3.71 2.40
C GLY A 14 21.22 -2.55 2.24
N PHE A 15 21.72 -1.31 2.16
CA PHE A 15 20.86 -0.13 1.98
C PHE A 15 20.25 -0.07 0.58
N GLN A 16 21.01 -0.47 -0.44
CA GLN A 16 20.52 -0.50 -1.82
C GLN A 16 19.41 -1.55 -2.00
N SER A 17 19.55 -2.73 -1.38
CA SER A 17 18.50 -3.76 -1.37
C SER A 17 17.24 -3.29 -0.63
N PHE A 18 17.42 -2.54 0.46
CA PHE A 18 16.31 -1.93 1.20
C PHE A 18 15.56 -0.89 0.35
N LEU A 19 16.29 0.01 -0.32
CA LEU A 19 15.71 1.03 -1.20
C LEU A 19 14.92 0.39 -2.35
N TRP A 20 15.45 -0.63 -3.01
CA TRP A 20 14.73 -1.35 -4.05
C TRP A 20 13.46 -2.01 -3.53
N THR A 21 13.51 -2.60 -2.33
CA THR A 21 12.32 -3.23 -1.72
C THR A 21 11.24 -2.18 -1.42
N GLN A 22 11.62 -1.02 -0.89
CA GLN A 22 10.68 0.08 -0.62
C GLN A 22 10.10 0.67 -1.92
N PHE A 23 10.95 0.86 -2.93
CA PHE A 23 10.53 1.35 -4.24
C PHE A 23 9.54 0.41 -4.90
N LEU A 24 9.84 -0.90 -4.96
CA LEU A 24 8.96 -1.89 -5.57
C LEU A 24 7.63 -2.02 -4.83
N GLY A 25 7.64 -1.92 -3.49
CA GLY A 25 6.40 -1.89 -2.71
C GLY A 25 5.55 -0.66 -3.02
N ALA A 26 6.15 0.53 -2.98
CA ALA A 26 5.43 1.78 -3.30
C ALA A 26 4.91 1.79 -4.75
N TYR A 27 5.67 1.22 -5.69
CA TYR A 27 5.24 1.05 -7.08
C TYR A 27 4.03 0.12 -7.17
N ASN A 28 4.09 -1.04 -6.52
CA ASN A 28 3.00 -2.02 -6.51
C ASN A 28 1.70 -1.43 -5.94
N ASP A 29 1.77 -0.73 -4.81
CA ASP A 29 0.62 -0.09 -4.18
C ASP A 29 -0.05 0.94 -5.11
N ASN A 30 0.75 1.76 -5.79
CA ASN A 30 0.25 2.77 -6.72
C ASN A 30 -0.34 2.15 -7.98
N VAL A 31 0.31 1.13 -8.56
CA VAL A 31 -0.21 0.42 -9.73
C VAL A 31 -1.54 -0.23 -9.40
N TYR A 32 -1.64 -0.92 -8.26
CA TYR A 32 -2.89 -1.54 -7.83
C TYR A 32 -4.01 -0.50 -7.66
N LYS A 33 -3.72 0.60 -6.98
CA LYS A 33 -4.67 1.71 -6.79
C LYS A 33 -5.15 2.29 -8.12
N ILE A 34 -4.25 2.53 -9.07
CA ILE A 34 -4.59 3.07 -10.39
C ILE A 34 -5.46 2.07 -11.16
N LEU A 35 -5.06 0.79 -11.20
CA LEU A 35 -5.82 -0.27 -11.88
C LEU A 35 -7.23 -0.42 -11.31
N VAL A 36 -7.36 -0.47 -9.98
CA VAL A 36 -8.67 -0.53 -9.32
C VAL A 36 -9.50 0.71 -9.62
N SER A 37 -8.90 1.89 -9.63
CA SER A 37 -9.60 3.14 -9.93
C SER A 37 -10.12 3.16 -11.37
N LEU A 38 -9.30 2.76 -12.35
CA LEU A 38 -9.68 2.69 -13.76
C LEU A 38 -10.80 1.66 -13.98
N LEU A 39 -10.67 0.46 -13.42
CA LEU A 39 -11.69 -0.59 -13.52
C LEU A 39 -12.99 -0.21 -12.81
N ALA A 40 -12.92 0.43 -11.64
CA ALA A 40 -14.10 0.93 -10.94
C ALA A 40 -14.84 1.99 -11.75
N VAL A 41 -14.13 2.86 -12.46
CA VAL A 41 -14.72 3.84 -13.39
C VAL A 41 -15.36 3.14 -14.58
N GLU A 42 -14.68 2.17 -15.20
CA GLU A 42 -15.23 1.43 -16.34
C GLU A 42 -16.51 0.66 -15.97
N ILE A 43 -16.49 -0.10 -14.89
CA ILE A 43 -17.66 -0.87 -14.41
C ILE A 43 -18.78 0.08 -13.96
N GLY A 44 -18.41 1.18 -13.31
CA GLY A 44 -19.33 2.21 -12.88
C GLY A 44 -19.97 2.99 -14.04
N ALA A 45 -19.27 3.15 -15.16
CA ALA A 45 -19.82 3.74 -16.38
C ALA A 45 -20.94 2.87 -16.98
N ARG A 46 -20.82 1.54 -16.87
CA ARG A 46 -21.86 0.59 -17.33
C ARG A 46 -23.13 0.60 -16.47
N THR A 47 -23.04 1.08 -15.23
CA THR A 47 -24.15 1.11 -14.26
C THR A 47 -24.66 2.53 -13.96
N GLY A 48 -24.10 3.56 -14.60
CA GLY A 48 -24.46 4.98 -14.36
C GLY A 48 -24.00 5.54 -13.01
N LYS A 49 -23.18 4.80 -12.24
CA LYS A 49 -22.72 5.16 -10.89
C LYS A 49 -21.19 5.36 -10.78
N GLY A 50 -20.48 5.47 -11.90
CA GLY A 50 -19.00 5.49 -11.92
C GLY A 50 -18.34 6.60 -11.12
N SER A 51 -18.93 7.80 -11.08
CA SER A 51 -18.43 8.89 -10.22
C SER A 51 -18.49 8.52 -8.74
N GLN A 52 -19.56 7.84 -8.30
CA GLN A 52 -19.77 7.49 -6.90
C GLN A 52 -18.79 6.39 -6.44
N TYR A 53 -18.53 5.39 -7.27
CA TYR A 53 -17.54 4.35 -6.98
C TYR A 53 -16.10 4.89 -6.96
N LEU A 54 -15.77 5.84 -7.84
CA LEU A 54 -14.46 6.48 -7.84
C LEU A 54 -14.22 7.29 -6.55
N SER A 55 -15.20 8.10 -6.13
CA SER A 55 -15.13 8.85 -4.87
C SER A 55 -15.04 7.92 -3.66
N LEU A 56 -15.79 6.82 -3.65
CA LEU A 56 -15.73 5.80 -2.60
C LEU A 56 -14.36 5.11 -2.53
N ALA A 57 -13.78 4.73 -3.67
CA ALA A 57 -12.44 4.11 -3.70
C ALA A 57 -11.36 5.04 -3.12
N GLY A 58 -11.42 6.34 -3.45
CA GLY A 58 -10.53 7.35 -2.87
C GLY A 58 -10.72 7.51 -1.35
N ALA A 59 -11.97 7.56 -0.88
CA ALA A 59 -12.28 7.66 0.54
C ALA A 59 -11.82 6.41 1.32
N ILE A 60 -12.12 5.22 0.80
CA ILE A 60 -11.73 3.93 1.40
C ILE A 60 -10.20 3.82 1.51
N PHE A 61 -9.44 4.39 0.58
CA PHE A 61 -7.98 4.43 0.67
C PHE A 61 -7.47 5.32 1.82
N ILE A 62 -8.17 6.42 2.11
CA ILE A 62 -7.71 7.45 3.08
C ILE A 62 -8.19 7.17 4.51
N VAL A 63 -9.36 6.54 4.66
CA VAL A 63 -9.98 6.25 5.97
C VAL A 63 -9.05 5.47 6.90
N PRO A 64 -8.36 4.39 6.46
CA PRO A 64 -7.44 3.66 7.33
C PRO A 64 -6.26 4.53 7.79
N PHE A 65 -5.86 5.50 6.98
CA PHE A 65 -4.77 6.42 7.33
C PHE A 65 -5.20 7.36 8.45
N LEU A 66 -6.41 7.91 8.34
CA LEU A 66 -6.97 8.79 9.36
C LEU A 66 -7.19 8.06 10.69
N LEU A 67 -7.69 6.82 10.64
CA LEU A 67 -8.03 6.06 11.86
C LEU A 67 -6.82 5.45 12.56
N PHE A 68 -5.84 4.95 11.79
CA PHE A 68 -4.74 4.15 12.34
C PHE A 68 -3.37 4.83 12.34
N SER A 69 -3.26 6.07 11.84
CA SER A 69 -1.99 6.83 11.86
C SER A 69 -1.41 7.04 13.27
N GLY A 70 -2.26 7.26 14.28
CA GLY A 70 -1.78 7.39 15.67
C GLY A 70 -1.26 6.07 16.26
N TYR A 71 -1.89 4.94 15.88
CA TYR A 71 -1.51 3.62 16.36
C TYR A 71 -0.20 3.13 15.74
N SER A 72 0.04 3.50 14.47
CA SER A 72 1.26 3.11 13.78
C SER A 72 2.50 3.75 14.40
N VAL A 73 2.41 4.99 14.89
CA VAL A 73 3.52 5.66 15.60
C VAL A 73 3.91 4.90 16.86
N HIS A 74 2.93 4.48 17.66
CA HIS A 74 3.20 3.66 18.85
C HIS A 74 3.85 2.31 18.51
N LEU A 75 3.42 1.67 17.42
CA LEU A 75 4.03 0.43 16.94
C LEU A 75 5.47 0.62 16.47
N ALA A 76 5.82 1.76 15.87
CA ALA A 76 7.17 2.04 15.43
C ALA A 76 8.17 2.15 16.59
N ASP A 77 7.72 2.62 17.75
CA ASP A 77 8.56 2.79 18.94
C ASP A 77 8.78 1.47 19.71
N VAL A 78 7.81 0.55 19.67
CA VAL A 78 7.84 -0.69 20.47
C VAL A 78 8.48 -1.86 19.72
N PHE A 79 8.43 -1.88 18.38
CA PHE A 79 8.86 -3.04 17.58
C PHE A 79 10.19 -2.83 16.84
N ASN A 80 10.99 -3.89 16.79
CA ASN A 80 12.23 -3.92 16.01
C ASN A 80 11.95 -3.66 14.52
N LYS A 81 12.64 -2.66 13.93
CA LYS A 81 12.51 -2.24 12.52
C LYS A 81 12.51 -3.40 11.52
N ARG A 82 13.35 -4.42 11.74
CA ARG A 82 13.42 -5.63 10.89
C ARG A 82 12.13 -6.46 10.93
N ARG A 83 11.52 -6.64 12.11
CA ARG A 83 10.28 -7.42 12.26
C ARG A 83 9.11 -6.69 11.61
N VAL A 84 9.05 -5.37 11.78
CA VAL A 84 8.02 -4.54 11.15
C VAL A 84 8.11 -4.65 9.63
N LEU A 85 9.31 -4.49 9.05
CA LEU A 85 9.50 -4.61 7.60
C LEU A 85 9.07 -5.96 7.03
N ILE A 86 9.41 -7.06 7.71
CA ILE A 86 9.01 -8.40 7.29
C ILE A 86 7.49 -8.56 7.36
N ALA A 87 6.87 -8.12 8.46
CA ALA A 87 5.42 -8.20 8.63
C ALA A 87 4.67 -7.39 7.55
N THR A 88 5.11 -6.17 7.27
CA THR A 88 4.54 -5.33 6.20
C THR A 88 4.63 -6.03 4.85
N LYS A 89 5.79 -6.61 4.52
CA LYS A 89 5.97 -7.27 3.22
C LYS A 89 5.15 -8.55 3.11
N SER A 90 5.03 -9.33 4.18
CA SER A 90 4.16 -10.50 4.20
C SER A 90 2.69 -10.12 3.99
N LEU A 91 2.21 -9.06 4.63
CA LEU A 91 0.84 -8.58 4.43
C LEU A 91 0.59 -8.01 3.03
N GLU A 92 1.59 -7.35 2.44
CA GLU A 92 1.54 -6.89 1.06
C GLU A 92 1.34 -8.07 0.10
N VAL A 93 2.13 -9.15 0.27
CA VAL A 93 2.01 -10.37 -0.56
C VAL A 93 0.65 -11.05 -0.39
N ILE A 94 0.14 -11.15 0.85
CA ILE A 94 -1.19 -11.73 1.10
C ILE A 94 -2.28 -10.87 0.44
N SER A 95 -2.20 -9.55 0.56
CA SER A 95 -3.17 -8.62 -0.05
C SER A 95 -3.11 -8.69 -1.58
N MET A 96 -1.93 -8.84 -2.16
CA MET A 96 -1.76 -9.08 -3.60
C MET A 96 -2.29 -10.45 -4.03
N GLY A 97 -2.16 -11.48 -3.19
CA GLY A 97 -2.78 -12.78 -3.43
C GLY A 97 -4.31 -12.70 -3.50
N LEU A 98 -4.93 -11.84 -2.68
CA LEU A 98 -6.37 -11.56 -2.71
C LEU A 98 -6.77 -10.62 -3.86
N ALA A 99 -5.86 -9.76 -4.32
CA ALA A 99 -6.08 -8.87 -5.45
C ALA A 99 -6.35 -9.62 -6.76
N ILE A 100 -5.60 -10.69 -7.02
CA ILE A 100 -5.72 -11.49 -8.25
C ILE A 100 -7.16 -12.00 -8.48
N PRO A 101 -7.79 -12.76 -7.55
CA PRO A 101 -9.16 -13.23 -7.75
C PRO A 101 -10.18 -12.08 -7.75
N ALA A 102 -9.91 -10.97 -7.05
CA ALA A 102 -10.78 -9.79 -7.07
C ALA A 102 -10.81 -9.10 -8.46
N LEU A 103 -9.64 -8.98 -9.12
CA LEU A 103 -9.52 -8.46 -10.48
C LEU A 103 -10.20 -9.36 -11.51
N ILE A 104 -9.98 -10.68 -11.41
CA ILE A 104 -10.59 -11.66 -12.33
C ILE A 104 -12.11 -11.65 -12.20
N SER A 105 -12.62 -11.53 -10.97
CA SER A 105 -14.07 -11.54 -10.71
C SER A 105 -14.79 -10.27 -11.21
N GLN A 106 -14.06 -9.19 -11.53
CA GLN A 106 -14.63 -7.90 -11.96
C GLN A 106 -15.69 -7.33 -11.00
N ARG A 107 -15.65 -7.72 -9.72
CA ARG A 107 -16.58 -7.25 -8.69
C ARG A 107 -15.96 -6.07 -7.96
N VAL A 108 -16.55 -4.89 -8.15
CA VAL A 108 -16.08 -3.64 -7.53
C VAL A 108 -15.97 -3.76 -6.01
N ASP A 109 -16.92 -4.45 -5.35
CA ASP A 109 -16.92 -4.65 -3.90
C ASP A 109 -15.67 -5.39 -3.40
N LEU A 110 -15.24 -6.44 -4.11
CA LEU A 110 -14.05 -7.22 -3.74
C LEU A 110 -12.79 -6.41 -3.98
N MET A 111 -12.73 -5.64 -5.06
CA MET A 111 -11.61 -4.76 -5.36
C MET A 111 -11.49 -3.64 -4.32
N MET A 112 -12.61 -3.08 -3.87
CA MET A 112 -12.65 -2.10 -2.78
C MET A 112 -12.23 -2.70 -1.45
N ALA A 113 -12.65 -3.93 -1.13
CA ALA A 113 -12.23 -4.62 0.09
C ALA A 113 -10.71 -4.88 0.12
N VAL A 114 -10.14 -5.31 -1.02
CA VAL A 114 -8.68 -5.50 -1.12
C VAL A 114 -7.94 -4.16 -1.07
N LEU A 115 -8.48 -3.11 -1.68
CA LEU A 115 -7.92 -1.76 -1.62
C LEU A 115 -7.93 -1.21 -0.18
N PHE A 116 -8.99 -1.46 0.59
CA PHE A 116 -9.05 -1.16 2.02
C PHE A 116 -8.00 -1.93 2.81
N LEU A 117 -7.88 -3.25 2.60
CA LEU A 117 -6.86 -4.09 3.23
C LEU A 117 -5.44 -3.59 2.93
N LEU A 118 -5.21 -3.14 1.70
CA LEU A 118 -3.94 -2.59 1.27
C LEU A 118 -3.62 -1.27 1.97
N ALA A 119 -4.59 -0.36 2.00
CA ALA A 119 -4.45 0.90 2.73
C ALA A 119 -4.26 0.67 4.23
N LEU A 120 -4.98 -0.28 4.84
CA LEU A 120 -4.90 -0.59 6.27
C LEU A 120 -3.54 -1.14 6.67
N HIS A 121 -2.99 -2.10 5.92
CA HIS A 121 -1.65 -2.58 6.25
C HIS A 121 -0.61 -1.47 6.02
N ALA A 122 -0.77 -0.65 4.96
CA ALA A 122 0.19 0.39 4.65
C ALA A 122 0.25 1.43 5.77
N THR A 123 -0.88 1.76 6.37
CA THR A 123 -0.99 2.77 7.44
C THR A 123 -0.45 2.29 8.76
N LEU A 124 -0.79 1.05 9.14
CA LEU A 124 -0.31 0.43 10.38
C LEU A 124 1.22 0.31 10.43
N PHE A 125 1.86 0.20 9.27
CA PHE A 125 3.31 0.02 9.18
C PHE A 125 4.05 1.16 8.47
N SER A 126 3.37 2.28 8.18
CA SER A 126 3.94 3.46 7.53
C SER A 126 5.08 4.15 8.31
N PRO A 127 5.03 4.34 9.64
CA PRO A 127 6.06 5.07 10.38
C PRO A 127 7.34 4.24 10.64
N ALA A 128 7.33 2.96 10.27
CA ALA A 128 8.50 2.09 10.33
C ALA A 128 9.26 1.97 9.00
N LYS A 129 8.76 2.63 7.93
CA LYS A 129 9.46 2.75 6.64
C LYS A 129 10.51 3.85 6.67
#